data_AF-D7AWN7-F1
#
_entry.id   AF-D7AWN7-F1
#
_cell.length_a   1.000
_cell.length_b   1.000
_cell.length_c   1.000
_cell.angle_alpha   90.00
_cell.angle_beta   90.00
_cell.angle_gamma   90.00
#
_symmetry.space_group_name_H-M   'P 1'
#
loop_
_entity.id
_entity.type
_entity.pdbx_description
1 polymer ?
#
loop_
_entity_poly.entity_id
_entity_poly.type
_entity_poly.pdbx_seq_one_letter_code
_entity_poly.pdbx_strand_id
1 'polypeptide(L)'
;MTADQRLLFLFDDAASVEQLAPLLPTGRGSVVLITSRYPLTGLVALFGARPLPLDVLSEESSVELFLSVAGMWARAAELALVTRIADRCGRLPLTLRLAAAALAAGTSAVDLPWPDVVAGPVRGPSAGPPLTLAPSDADSG
;
A
#
# COMPACT_ATOMS: atom_id res chain seq x y z
N MET A 1 -18.81 -16.05 24.36
CA MET A 1 -17.75 -16.96 24.86
C MET A 1 -16.34 -16.35 24.84
N THR A 2 -16.17 -15.09 24.40
CA THR A 2 -14.85 -14.42 24.33
C THR A 2 -14.64 -13.35 25.41
N ALA A 3 -15.65 -13.08 26.25
CA ALA A 3 -15.67 -11.92 27.13
C ALA A 3 -14.53 -11.87 28.17
N ASP A 4 -14.02 -13.02 28.59
CA ASP A 4 -12.94 -13.15 29.57
C ASP A 4 -11.60 -13.58 28.96
N GLN A 5 -11.51 -13.66 27.63
CA GLN A 5 -10.29 -14.05 26.93
C GLN A 5 -9.62 -12.85 26.28
N ARG A 6 -8.29 -12.79 26.40
CA ARG A 6 -7.45 -11.80 25.70
C ARG A 6 -7.16 -12.31 24.30
N LEU A 7 -7.95 -11.87 23.32
CA LEU A 7 -7.86 -12.35 21.94
C LEU A 7 -7.37 -11.24 21.00
N LEU A 8 -6.71 -11.64 19.91
CA LEU A 8 -6.41 -10.78 18.78
C LEU A 8 -7.36 -11.12 17.63
N PHE A 9 -8.07 -10.12 17.14
CA PHE A 9 -8.91 -10.23 15.95
C PHE A 9 -8.20 -9.56 14.78
N LEU A 10 -8.12 -10.25 13.64
CA LEU A 10 -7.61 -9.70 12.38
C LEU A 10 -8.76 -9.67 11.38
N PHE A 11 -9.08 -8.47 10.89
CA PHE A 11 -9.96 -8.29 9.74
C PHE A 11 -9.11 -7.86 8.56
N ASP A 12 -9.04 -8.71 7.54
CA ASP A 12 -8.26 -8.44 6.35
C ASP A 12 -9.15 -7.84 5.23
N ASP A 13 -8.60 -6.87 4.50
CA ASP A 13 -9.21 -6.22 3.33
C ASP A 13 -10.64 -5.69 3.59
N ALA A 14 -10.85 -5.05 4.75
CA ALA A 14 -12.16 -4.56 5.13
C ALA A 14 -12.66 -3.46 4.17
N ALA A 15 -13.91 -3.60 3.71
CA ALA A 15 -14.49 -2.67 2.73
C ALA A 15 -15.26 -1.51 3.38
N SER A 16 -15.88 -1.72 4.55
CA SER A 16 -16.68 -0.69 5.23
C SER A 16 -16.76 -0.86 6.74
N VAL A 17 -17.22 0.19 7.44
CA VAL A 17 -17.40 0.18 8.90
C VAL A 17 -18.61 -0.66 9.30
N GLU A 18 -19.67 -0.65 8.49
CA GLU A 18 -20.93 -1.37 8.72
C GLU A 18 -20.71 -2.89 8.72
N GLN A 19 -19.77 -3.37 7.90
CA GLN A 19 -19.35 -4.77 7.89
C GLN A 19 -18.68 -5.17 9.22
N LEU A 20 -17.84 -4.28 9.77
CA LEU A 20 -16.99 -4.58 10.92
C LEU A 20 -17.69 -4.35 12.25
N ALA A 21 -18.49 -3.29 12.38
CA ALA A 21 -19.17 -2.88 13.61
C ALA A 21 -19.85 -4.03 14.37
N PRO A 22 -20.63 -4.95 13.74
CA PRO A 22 -21.26 -6.06 14.45
C PRO A 22 -20.28 -7.15 14.90
N LEU A 23 -19.06 -7.18 14.37
CA LEU A 23 -18.01 -8.17 14.66
C LEU A 23 -17.00 -7.68 15.69
N LEU A 24 -17.01 -6.39 16.03
CA LEU A 24 -16.04 -5.82 16.97
C LEU A 24 -16.32 -6.32 18.39
N PRO A 25 -15.30 -6.90 19.07
CA PRO A 25 -15.45 -7.40 20.43
C PRO A 25 -15.70 -6.25 21.41
N THR A 26 -16.60 -6.49 22.36
CA THR A 26 -16.91 -5.56 23.47
C THR A 26 -16.17 -5.91 24.76
N GLY A 27 -15.47 -7.06 24.79
CA GLY A 27 -14.72 -7.57 25.94
C GLY A 27 -13.41 -6.82 26.19
N ARG A 28 -13.04 -6.65 27.46
CA ARG A 28 -11.81 -5.94 27.85
C ARG A 28 -10.56 -6.77 27.53
N GLY A 29 -9.49 -6.11 27.10
CA GLY A 29 -8.16 -6.73 26.94
C GLY A 29 -7.93 -7.49 25.62
N SER A 30 -8.89 -7.46 24.69
CA SER A 30 -8.71 -7.92 23.31
C SER A 30 -8.18 -6.80 22.41
N VAL A 31 -7.46 -7.18 21.35
CA VAL A 31 -6.92 -6.27 20.33
C VAL A 31 -7.58 -6.57 18.99
N VAL A 32 -7.82 -5.52 18.20
CA VAL A 32 -8.34 -5.64 16.85
C VAL A 32 -7.34 -5.00 15.89
N LEU A 33 -6.88 -5.75 14.90
CA LEU A 33 -6.08 -5.27 13.78
C LEU A 33 -6.95 -5.36 12.51
N ILE A 34 -7.00 -4.26 11.75
CA ILE A 34 -7.80 -4.17 10.53
C ILE A 34 -6.86 -3.71 9.43
N THR A 35 -6.83 -4.43 8.32
CA THR A 35 -6.24 -3.96 7.07
C THR A 35 -7.39 -3.50 6.16
N SER A 36 -7.16 -2.43 5.41
CA SER A 36 -8.13 -1.90 4.46
C SER A 36 -7.43 -1.05 3.41
N ARG A 37 -8.04 -0.94 2.24
CA ARG A 37 -7.65 -0.01 1.18
C ARG A 37 -8.42 1.31 1.25
N TYR A 38 -9.44 1.38 2.10
CA TYR A 38 -10.31 2.54 2.24
C TYR A 38 -10.03 3.26 3.55
N PRO A 39 -10.15 4.59 3.59
CA PRO A 39 -10.08 5.34 4.83
C PRO A 39 -11.37 5.10 5.64
N LEU A 40 -11.38 4.05 6.46
CA LEU A 40 -12.48 3.66 7.34
C LEU A 40 -12.62 4.63 8.53
N THR A 41 -12.82 5.92 8.26
CA THR A 41 -12.81 7.02 9.25
C THR A 41 -13.84 6.84 10.37
N GLY A 42 -14.96 6.16 10.10
CA GLY A 42 -15.94 5.80 11.12
C GLY A 42 -15.36 4.91 12.23
N LEU A 43 -14.35 4.08 11.94
CA LEU A 43 -13.64 3.32 12.99
C LEU A 43 -12.85 4.23 13.93
N VAL A 44 -12.28 5.32 13.41
CA VAL A 44 -11.58 6.32 14.22
C VAL A 44 -12.57 7.07 15.09
N ALA A 45 -13.65 7.57 14.48
CA ALA A 45 -14.64 8.41 15.15
C ALA A 45 -15.48 7.65 16.19
N LEU A 46 -15.90 6.42 15.90
CA LEU A 46 -16.86 5.67 16.72
C LEU A 46 -16.20 4.62 17.62
N PHE A 47 -15.03 4.10 17.23
CA PHE A 47 -14.38 2.99 17.91
C PHE A 47 -12.96 3.32 18.39
N GLY A 48 -12.51 4.57 18.25
CA GLY A 48 -11.19 5.01 18.71
C GLY A 48 -10.02 4.32 17.98
N ALA A 49 -10.25 3.83 16.77
CA ALA A 49 -9.22 3.16 15.99
C ALA A 49 -8.06 4.12 15.68
N ARG A 50 -6.85 3.58 15.66
CA ARG A 50 -5.63 4.31 15.30
C ARG A 50 -5.20 3.91 13.89
N PRO A 51 -5.39 4.76 12.87
CA PRO A 51 -4.98 4.43 11.52
C PRO A 51 -3.45 4.42 11.42
N LEU A 52 -2.94 3.45 10.67
CA LEU A 52 -1.53 3.39 10.27
C LEU A 52 -1.50 3.39 8.74
N PRO A 53 -1.37 4.57 8.09
CA PRO A 53 -1.28 4.63 6.64
C PRO A 53 0.01 3.93 6.19
N LEU A 54 -0.11 3.06 5.18
CA LEU A 54 1.03 2.44 4.53
C LEU A 54 1.34 3.21 3.25
N ASP A 55 2.55 3.74 3.18
CA ASP A 55 3.06 4.40 1.99
C ASP A 55 3.76 3.39 1.06
N VAL A 56 4.14 3.85 -0.12
CA VAL A 56 5.03 3.12 -1.02
C VAL A 56 6.39 2.90 -0.36
N LEU A 57 7.17 1.96 -0.91
CA LEU A 57 8.53 1.74 -0.40
C LEU A 57 9.42 2.96 -0.68
N SER A 58 10.43 3.13 0.18
CA SER A 58 11.55 4.02 -0.13
C SER A 58 12.26 3.54 -1.40
N GLU A 59 13.04 4.41 -2.04
CA GLU A 59 13.86 4.03 -3.18
C GLU A 59 14.81 2.87 -2.83
N GLU A 60 15.52 3.00 -1.70
CA GLU A 60 16.46 2.00 -1.20
C GLU A 60 15.79 0.65 -0.95
N SER A 61 14.67 0.63 -0.23
CA SER A 61 13.91 -0.60 0.03
C SER A 61 13.29 -1.19 -1.24
N SER A 62 12.96 -0.36 -2.22
CA SER A 62 12.46 -0.84 -3.51
C SER A 62 13.54 -1.57 -4.31
N VAL A 63 14.74 -1.00 -4.33
CA VAL A 63 15.91 -1.60 -4.98
C VAL A 63 16.30 -2.90 -4.27
N GLU A 64 16.33 -2.88 -2.94
CA GLU A 64 16.63 -4.06 -2.12
C GLU A 64 15.63 -5.20 -2.39
N LEU A 65 14.33 -4.89 -2.37
CA LEU A 65 13.28 -5.85 -2.68
C LEU A 65 13.43 -6.41 -4.10
N PHE A 66 13.68 -5.56 -5.09
CA PHE A 66 13.83 -5.99 -6.48
C PHE A 66 15.00 -6.97 -6.62
N LEU A 67 16.18 -6.62 -6.09
CA LEU A 67 17.39 -7.43 -6.21
C LEU A 67 17.25 -8.77 -5.48
N SER A 68 16.65 -8.76 -4.28
CA SER A 68 16.43 -9.99 -3.51
C SER A 68 15.55 -10.99 -4.27
N VAL A 69 14.52 -10.51 -4.97
CA VAL A 69 13.60 -11.37 -5.75
C VAL A 69 14.23 -11.81 -7.06
N ALA A 70 14.99 -10.92 -7.71
CA ALA A 70 15.69 -11.24 -8.95
C ALA A 70 16.84 -12.25 -8.74
N GLY A 71 17.25 -12.51 -7.49
CA GLY A 71 18.40 -13.36 -7.18
C GLY A 71 19.73 -12.76 -7.63
N MET A 72 19.79 -11.42 -7.73
CA MET A 72 20.92 -10.70 -8.29
C MET A 72 21.69 -9.94 -7.19
N TRP A 73 23.01 -9.88 -7.35
CA TRP A 73 23.81 -8.81 -6.75
C TRP A 73 24.10 -7.76 -7.82
N ALA A 74 23.56 -6.55 -7.65
CA ALA A 74 23.77 -5.50 -8.63
C ALA A 74 25.15 -4.85 -8.49
N ARG A 75 25.82 -4.66 -9.62
CA ARG A 75 26.96 -3.73 -9.70
C ARG A 75 26.47 -2.29 -9.64
N ALA A 76 27.34 -1.35 -9.28
CA ALA A 76 27.00 0.07 -9.21
C ALA A 76 26.36 0.61 -10.52
N ALA A 77 26.78 0.11 -11.68
CA ALA A 77 26.21 0.49 -12.98
C ALA A 77 24.77 -0.02 -13.20
N GLU A 78 24.38 -1.11 -12.55
CA GLU A 78 23.04 -1.73 -12.69
C GLU A 78 22.02 -1.09 -11.73
N LEU A 79 22.49 -0.48 -10.63
CA LEU A 79 21.66 0.17 -9.62
C LEU A 79 20.79 1.29 -10.21
N ALA A 80 21.34 2.06 -11.15
CA ALA A 80 20.61 3.13 -11.84
C ALA A 80 19.46 2.60 -12.69
N LEU A 81 19.60 1.41 -13.28
CA LEU A 81 18.52 0.77 -14.04
C LEU A 81 17.43 0.24 -13.09
N VAL A 82 17.82 -0.44 -12.01
CA VAL A 82 16.88 -0.98 -11.02
C VAL A 82 16.08 0.13 -10.36
N THR A 83 16.71 1.27 -10.07
CA THR A 83 16.04 2.46 -9.52
C THR A 83 14.97 2.98 -10.48
N ARG A 84 15.28 3.09 -11.78
CA ARG A 84 14.28 3.49 -12.78
C ARG A 84 13.12 2.49 -12.87
N ILE A 85 13.40 1.19 -12.84
CA ILE A 85 12.36 0.17 -12.81
C ILE A 85 11.49 0.35 -11.56
N ALA A 86 12.10 0.58 -10.40
CA ALA A 86 11.38 0.77 -9.15
C ALA A 86 10.45 1.98 -9.17
N ASP A 87 10.91 3.12 -9.70
CA ASP A 87 10.09 4.32 -9.88
C ASP A 87 8.91 4.07 -10.83
N ARG A 88 9.15 3.32 -11.90
CA ARG A 88 8.13 2.96 -12.88
C ARG A 88 7.11 1.95 -12.34
N CYS A 89 7.52 1.09 -11.42
CA CYS A 89 6.65 0.24 -10.62
C CYS A 89 5.87 1.03 -9.54
N GLY A 90 6.09 2.34 -9.42
CA GLY A 90 5.49 3.19 -8.39
C GLY A 90 5.97 2.85 -6.98
N ARG A 91 7.12 2.16 -6.85
CA ARG A 91 7.67 1.67 -5.57
C ARG A 91 6.69 0.80 -4.76
N LEU A 92 5.72 0.17 -5.45
CA LEU A 92 4.77 -0.73 -4.82
C LEU A 92 5.39 -2.13 -4.66
N PRO A 93 5.30 -2.77 -3.48
CA PRO A 93 5.93 -4.06 -3.26
C PRO A 93 5.52 -5.15 -4.27
N LEU A 94 4.23 -5.22 -4.63
CA LEU A 94 3.73 -6.27 -5.52
C LEU A 94 4.22 -6.08 -6.97
N THR A 95 4.24 -4.85 -7.48
CA THR A 95 4.69 -4.56 -8.86
C THR A 95 6.18 -4.82 -9.02
N LEU A 96 6.98 -4.45 -8.00
CA LEU A 96 8.41 -4.74 -7.93
C LEU A 96 8.70 -6.25 -7.98
N ARG A 97 7.97 -7.05 -7.19
CA ARG A 97 8.15 -8.51 -7.17
C ARG A 97 7.82 -9.14 -8.53
N LEU A 98 6.77 -8.68 -9.20
CA LEU A 98 6.40 -9.17 -10.53
C LEU A 98 7.48 -8.81 -11.57
N ALA A 99 7.98 -7.58 -11.55
CA ALA A 99 9.04 -7.13 -12.45
C ALA A 99 10.34 -7.93 -12.25
N ALA A 100 10.74 -8.12 -10.99
CA ALA A 100 11.93 -8.89 -10.64
C ALA A 100 11.80 -10.38 -10.99
N ALA A 101 10.63 -10.98 -10.76
CA ALA A 101 10.37 -12.38 -11.11
C ALA A 101 10.41 -12.60 -12.63
N ALA A 102 9.87 -11.68 -13.42
CA ALA A 102 9.96 -11.73 -14.87
C ALA A 102 11.42 -11.66 -15.35
N LEU A 103 12.22 -10.76 -14.78
CA LEU A 103 13.65 -10.68 -15.08
C LEU A 103 14.38 -11.99 -14.72
N ALA A 104 14.11 -12.55 -13.55
CA ALA A 104 14.71 -13.82 -13.11
C ALA A 104 14.33 -15.01 -14.00
N ALA A 105 13.14 -14.99 -14.60
CA ALA A 105 12.68 -16.00 -15.56
C ALA A 105 13.34 -15.86 -16.95
N GLY A 106 14.23 -14.88 -17.15
CA GLY A 106 14.89 -14.62 -18.43
C GLY A 106 13.96 -13.94 -19.45
N THR A 107 12.85 -13.35 -19.00
CA THR A 107 11.97 -12.56 -19.85
C THR A 107 12.74 -11.33 -20.35
N SER A 108 12.85 -11.18 -21.68
CA SER A 108 13.47 -9.99 -22.27
C SER A 108 12.68 -8.75 -21.87
N ALA A 109 13.34 -7.60 -21.74
CA ALA A 109 12.66 -6.32 -21.44
C ALA A 109 11.58 -5.96 -22.48
N VAL A 110 11.65 -6.53 -23.69
CA VAL A 110 10.64 -6.42 -24.77
C VAL A 110 9.38 -7.25 -24.49
N ASP A 111 9.49 -8.30 -23.68
CA ASP A 111 8.40 -9.25 -23.37
C ASP A 111 7.71 -8.93 -22.03
N LEU A 112 8.17 -7.91 -21.31
CA LEU A 112 7.46 -7.43 -20.13
C LEU A 112 6.10 -6.86 -20.58
N PRO A 113 5.01 -7.11 -19.81
CA PRO A 113 3.66 -6.68 -20.19
C PRO A 113 3.46 -5.16 -20.23
N TRP A 114 4.51 -4.37 -19.99
CA TRP A 114 4.51 -2.91 -19.92
C TRP A 114 5.76 -2.30 -20.61
N PRO A 115 6.02 -2.55 -21.90
CA PRO A 115 7.29 -2.16 -22.54
C PRO A 115 7.53 -0.64 -22.56
N ASP A 116 6.46 0.14 -22.63
CA ASP A 116 6.45 1.60 -22.51
C ASP A 116 6.85 2.10 -21.11
N VAL A 117 6.63 1.27 -20.09
CA VAL A 117 6.98 1.57 -18.71
C VAL A 117 8.48 1.34 -18.45
N VAL A 118 9.17 0.49 -19.22
CA VAL A 118 10.66 0.37 -19.18
C VAL A 118 11.32 1.49 -19.99
N ALA A 119 10.72 1.86 -21.13
CA ALA A 119 11.33 2.74 -22.12
C ALA A 119 10.97 4.24 -21.96
N GLY A 120 9.91 4.57 -21.21
CA GLY A 120 9.39 5.94 -21.10
C GLY A 120 9.98 6.77 -19.94
N PRO A 121 9.94 8.11 -20.03
CA PRO A 121 10.40 9.00 -18.96
C PRO A 121 9.57 8.80 -17.67
N VAL A 122 10.22 8.88 -16.51
CA VAL A 122 9.57 8.78 -15.18
C VAL A 122 8.57 9.93 -15.03
N ARG A 123 7.30 9.60 -14.78
CA ARG A 123 6.27 10.61 -14.44
C ARG A 123 6.26 10.78 -12.92
N GLY A 124 6.42 12.01 -12.45
CA GLY A 124 6.35 12.35 -11.03
C GLY A 124 4.95 12.08 -10.43
N PRO A 125 4.84 12.09 -9.09
CA PRO A 125 3.58 11.84 -8.40
C PRO A 125 2.52 12.85 -8.88
N SER A 126 1.38 12.34 -9.33
CA SER A 126 0.22 13.20 -9.61
C SER A 126 -0.26 13.75 -8.27
N ALA A 127 -0.01 15.04 -8.02
CA ALA A 127 -0.71 15.75 -6.97
C ALA A 127 -2.21 15.61 -7.25
N GLY A 128 -2.92 14.90 -6.36
CA GLY A 128 -4.37 14.87 -6.38
C GLY A 128 -4.91 16.31 -6.32
N PRO A 129 -6.11 16.57 -6.86
CA PRO A 129 -6.69 17.90 -6.76
C PRO A 129 -6.78 18.32 -5.29
N PRO A 130 -6.47 19.59 -4.94
CA PRO A 130 -6.60 20.06 -3.57
C PRO A 130 -8.04 19.83 -3.10
N LEU A 131 -8.19 19.29 -1.89
CA LEU A 131 -9.48 19.18 -1.22
C LEU A 131 -9.97 20.60 -0.90
N THR A 132 -10.76 21.18 -1.79
CA THR A 132 -11.50 22.41 -1.52
C THR A 132 -12.60 22.07 -0.52
N LEU A 133 -12.40 22.42 0.74
CA LEU A 133 -13.48 22.54 1.72
C LEU A 133 -14.40 23.68 1.25
N ALA A 134 -15.56 23.34 0.73
CA ALA A 134 -16.62 24.31 0.52
C ALA A 134 -17.06 24.86 1.89
N PRO A 135 -17.20 26.19 2.06
CA PRO A 135 -17.75 26.74 3.28
C PRO A 135 -19.18 26.22 3.49
N SER A 136 -19.43 25.74 4.70
CA SER A 136 -20.74 25.32 5.17
C SER A 136 -21.64 26.56 5.25
N ASP A 137 -22.58 26.70 4.33
CA ASP A 137 -23.70 27.64 4.46
C ASP A 137 -24.61 27.14 5.59
N ALA A 138 -24.29 27.57 6.81
CA ALA A 138 -25.15 27.49 7.97
C ALA A 138 -25.18 28.87 8.62
N ASP A 139 -25.89 29.81 7.99
CA ASP A 139 -26.57 30.88 8.71
C ASP A 139 -27.73 31.44 7.88
N SER A 140 -28.93 31.02 8.26
CA SER A 140 -30.25 31.63 7.99
C SER A 140 -31.22 30.77 8.81
N GLY A 141 -31.68 31.19 9.98
CA GLY A 141 -32.36 32.45 10.23
C GLY A 141 -33.84 32.16 10.34
#